data_AF-A0A497KUX8-F1
#
_entry.id   AF-A0A497KUX8-F1
#
_cell.length_a   1.000
_cell.length_b   1.000
_cell.length_c   1.000
_cell.angle_alpha   90.00
_cell.angle_beta   90.00
_cell.angle_gamma   90.00
#
_symmetry.space_group_name_H-M   'P 1'
#
loop_
_entity.id
_entity.type
_entity.pdbx_description
1 polymer ?
#
loop_
_entity_poly.entity_id
_entity_poly.type
_entity_poly.pdbx_seq_one_letter_code
_entity_poly.pdbx_strand_id
1 'polypeptide(L)'
;MAAEPWQRAEVPGTEKANVVRKPEVVAALLKRAKRPIMIVGHEALELEMGDGLKFIDLLAELAKAADIPVVATAHVRKALVERGLEPAAIMSALDIGQRLVDPGWEGLDGNGQYDLVLVAGLPYYME
;
A
#
# COMPACT_ATOMS: atom_id res chain seq x y z
N MET A 1 -6.21 20.86 9.63
CA MET A 1 -6.09 19.79 10.64
C MET A 1 -4.62 19.52 10.86
N ALA A 2 -4.14 19.54 12.11
CA ALA A 2 -2.80 19.07 12.44
C ALA A 2 -2.76 17.55 12.24
N ALA A 3 -1.66 17.02 11.71
CA ALA A 3 -1.48 15.57 11.55
C ALA A 3 -0.92 15.00 12.85
N GLU A 4 -1.78 14.96 13.86
CA GLU A 4 -1.44 14.40 15.16
C GLU A 4 -1.94 12.95 15.24
N PRO A 5 -1.18 12.06 15.89
CA PRO A 5 -1.62 10.70 16.18
C PRO A 5 -2.97 10.72 16.90
N TRP A 6 -3.88 9.83 16.50
CA TRP A 6 -5.18 9.69 17.15
C TRP A 6 -5.08 9.07 18.56
N GLN A 7 -4.01 8.31 18.81
CA GLN A 7 -3.71 7.74 20.11
C GLN A 7 -3.06 8.78 21.02
N ARG A 8 -3.71 9.02 22.16
CA ARG A 8 -3.16 9.90 23.21
C ARG A 8 -1.91 9.27 23.80
N ALA A 9 -0.85 10.09 23.96
CA ALA A 9 0.46 9.68 24.46
C ALA A 9 1.26 8.74 23.53
N GLU A 10 0.93 8.69 22.24
CA GLU A 10 1.87 8.16 21.24
C GLU A 10 3.15 9.02 21.26
N VAL A 11 4.29 8.38 21.52
CA VAL A 11 5.60 9.01 21.43
C VAL A 11 6.26 8.43 20.18
N PRO A 12 6.08 9.08 19.02
CA PRO A 12 6.75 8.63 17.81
C PRO A 12 8.25 8.82 17.96
N GLY A 13 9.03 8.14 17.13
CA GLY A 13 10.47 8.39 17.04
C GLY A 13 10.82 9.83 16.69
N THR A 14 12.12 10.13 16.63
CA THR A 14 12.62 11.47 16.29
C THR A 14 12.23 11.91 14.88
N GLU A 15 11.94 10.95 13.99
CA GLU A 15 11.53 11.19 12.61
C GLU A 15 10.07 10.75 12.40
N LYS A 16 9.33 11.55 11.63
CA LYS A 16 7.93 11.27 11.26
C LYS A 16 7.76 11.34 9.74
N ALA A 17 6.74 10.66 9.23
CA ALA A 17 6.35 10.78 7.85
C ALA A 17 5.90 12.21 7.51
N ASN A 18 6.28 12.69 6.32
CA ASN A 18 5.78 13.95 5.80
C ASN A 18 4.31 13.80 5.38
N VAL A 19 3.47 14.72 5.85
CA VAL A 19 2.03 14.69 5.58
C VAL A 19 1.76 15.13 4.15
N VAL A 20 1.28 14.20 3.33
CA VAL A 20 0.83 14.52 1.97
C VAL A 20 -0.60 15.03 2.02
N ARG A 21 -0.80 16.33 1.80
CA ARG A 21 -2.13 16.98 1.83
C ARG A 21 -2.80 17.08 0.46
N LYS A 22 -2.03 16.88 -0.60
CA LYS A 22 -2.42 17.14 -1.98
C LYS A 22 -2.31 15.84 -2.77
N PRO A 23 -3.40 15.34 -3.39
CA PRO A 23 -3.35 14.09 -4.15
C PRO A 23 -2.39 14.17 -5.34
N GLU A 24 -2.16 15.38 -5.88
CA GLU A 24 -1.22 15.62 -6.99
C GLU A 24 0.22 15.22 -6.64
N VAL A 25 0.58 15.25 -5.35
CA VAL A 25 1.91 14.82 -4.88
C VAL A 25 2.05 13.31 -5.02
N VAL A 26 1.04 12.53 -4.61
CA VAL A 26 1.06 11.06 -4.77
C VAL A 26 1.09 10.70 -6.26
N ALA A 27 0.27 11.37 -7.07
CA ALA A 27 0.26 11.18 -8.51
C ALA A 27 1.62 11.51 -9.15
N ALA A 28 2.29 12.57 -8.71
CA ALA A 28 3.63 12.93 -9.19
C ALA A 28 4.69 11.91 -8.76
N LEU A 29 4.61 11.37 -7.54
CA LEU A 29 5.50 10.31 -7.07
C LEU A 29 5.34 9.04 -7.92
N LEU A 30 4.10 8.61 -8.17
CA LEU A 30 3.79 7.46 -9.01
C LEU A 30 4.30 7.65 -10.44
N LYS A 31 4.08 8.82 -11.05
CA LYS A 31 4.58 9.13 -12.41
C LYS A 31 6.10 9.15 -12.51
N ARG A 32 6.80 9.46 -11.42
CA ARG A 32 8.27 9.52 -11.36
C ARG A 32 8.89 8.16 -11.02
N ALA A 33 8.17 7.32 -10.29
CA ALA A 33 8.62 5.99 -9.91
C ALA A 33 8.86 5.15 -11.16
N LYS A 34 10.01 4.49 -11.20
CA LYS A 34 10.36 3.56 -12.28
C LYS A 34 9.82 2.17 -11.99
N ARG A 35 9.77 1.80 -10.70
CA ARG A 35 9.37 0.48 -10.23
C ARG A 35 8.56 0.64 -8.92
N PRO A 36 7.30 1.10 -9.01
CA PRO A 36 6.42 1.15 -7.86
C PRO A 36 5.92 -0.26 -7.49
N ILE A 37 5.56 -0.44 -6.22
CA ILE A 37 4.83 -1.60 -5.71
C ILE A 37 3.74 -1.14 -4.76
N MET A 38 2.59 -1.82 -4.76
CA MET A 38 1.52 -1.55 -3.81
C MET A 38 1.21 -2.76 -2.94
N ILE A 39 1.17 -2.55 -1.63
CA ILE A 39 0.84 -3.55 -0.62
C ILE A 39 -0.56 -3.25 -0.12
N VAL A 40 -1.46 -4.22 -0.25
CA VAL A 40 -2.86 -4.06 0.16
C VAL A 40 -3.17 -4.97 1.35
N GLY A 41 -3.64 -4.35 2.42
CA GLY A 41 -4.02 -4.95 3.67
C GLY A 41 -5.50 -5.28 3.80
N HIS A 42 -5.83 -6.10 4.81
CA HIS A 42 -7.20 -6.58 5.04
C HIS A 42 -8.18 -5.48 5.45
N GLU A 43 -7.74 -4.42 6.12
CA GLU A 43 -8.61 -3.29 6.49
C GLU A 43 -9.15 -2.57 5.25
N ALA A 44 -8.52 -2.74 4.07
CA ALA A 44 -9.07 -2.21 2.81
C ALA A 44 -10.44 -2.78 2.46
N LEU A 45 -10.82 -3.94 3.01
CA LEU A 45 -12.14 -4.55 2.85
C LEU A 45 -13.20 -3.92 3.74
N GLU A 46 -12.79 -3.37 4.87
CA GLU A 46 -13.66 -2.85 5.93
C GLU A 46 -13.90 -1.35 5.78
N LEU A 47 -12.93 -0.62 5.21
CA LEU A 47 -12.99 0.82 5.03
C LEU A 47 -13.91 1.20 3.87
N GLU A 48 -14.98 1.91 4.21
CA GLU A 48 -15.87 2.57 3.27
C GLU A 48 -15.47 4.06 3.16
N MET A 49 -15.27 4.52 1.94
CA MET A 49 -15.18 5.93 1.60
C MET A 49 -16.60 6.47 1.45
N GLY A 50 -16.76 7.80 1.62
CA GLY A 50 -18.05 8.44 1.40
C GLY A 50 -18.72 8.00 0.09
N ASP A 51 -20.04 7.98 0.08
CA ASP A 51 -20.86 7.60 -1.08
C ASP A 51 -20.85 6.10 -1.46
N GLY A 52 -20.59 5.19 -0.50
CA GLY A 52 -20.70 3.75 -0.72
C GLY A 52 -19.50 3.10 -1.40
N LEU A 53 -18.46 3.88 -1.68
CA LEU A 53 -17.27 3.42 -2.38
C LEU A 53 -16.32 2.71 -1.42
N LYS A 54 -15.97 1.44 -1.66
CA LYS A 54 -15.04 0.74 -0.76
C LYS A 54 -13.61 1.17 -1.07
N PHE A 55 -12.78 1.23 -0.04
CA PHE A 55 -11.38 1.60 -0.21
C PHE A 55 -10.64 0.65 -1.17
N ILE A 56 -10.95 -0.64 -1.12
CA ILE A 56 -10.41 -1.63 -2.06
C ILE A 56 -10.80 -1.38 -3.53
N ASP A 57 -11.96 -0.76 -3.81
CA ASP A 57 -12.35 -0.40 -5.18
C ASP A 57 -11.39 0.66 -5.73
N LEU A 58 -11.14 1.70 -4.95
CA LEU A 58 -10.19 2.78 -5.29
C LEU A 58 -8.78 2.23 -5.52
N LEU A 59 -8.30 1.34 -4.63
CA LEU A 59 -6.98 0.75 -4.76
C LEU A 59 -6.87 -0.11 -6.02
N ALA A 60 -7.90 -0.89 -6.34
CA ALA A 60 -7.91 -1.71 -7.56
C ALA A 60 -7.89 -0.84 -8.83
N GLU A 61 -8.66 0.25 -8.86
CA GLU A 61 -8.64 1.21 -9.96
C GLU A 61 -7.28 1.90 -10.10
N LEU A 62 -6.70 2.36 -8.98
CA LEU A 62 -5.38 3.00 -8.97
C LEU A 62 -4.29 2.06 -9.49
N ALA A 63 -4.29 0.80 -9.02
CA ALA A 63 -3.32 -0.21 -9.46
C ALA A 63 -3.34 -0.38 -10.98
N LYS A 64 -4.55 -0.51 -11.55
CA LYS A 64 -4.73 -0.68 -13.00
C LYS A 64 -4.36 0.56 -13.79
N ALA A 65 -4.75 1.73 -13.31
CA ALA A 65 -4.50 3.00 -14.00
C ALA A 65 -2.99 3.33 -14.05
N ALA A 66 -2.24 2.93 -13.03
CA ALA A 66 -0.80 3.19 -12.92
C ALA A 66 0.08 1.95 -13.18
N ASP A 67 -0.50 0.83 -13.61
CA ASP A 67 0.17 -0.45 -13.89
C ASP A 67 1.10 -0.90 -12.74
N ILE A 68 0.57 -0.87 -11.50
CA ILE A 68 1.35 -1.15 -10.29
C ILE A 68 1.17 -2.63 -9.91
N PRO A 69 2.26 -3.40 -9.74
CA PRO A 69 2.18 -4.74 -9.18
C PRO A 69 1.66 -4.69 -7.74
N VAL A 70 0.64 -5.50 -7.46
CA VAL A 70 0.00 -5.55 -6.14
C VAL A 70 0.40 -6.79 -5.36
N VAL A 71 0.80 -6.60 -4.11
CA VAL A 71 0.94 -7.66 -3.11
C VAL A 71 -0.30 -7.67 -2.25
N ALA A 72 -1.08 -8.74 -2.33
CA ALA A 72 -2.24 -8.94 -1.48
C ALA A 72 -1.80 -9.59 -0.17
N THR A 73 -2.09 -8.95 0.96
CA THR A 73 -1.84 -9.55 2.27
C THR A 73 -3.10 -10.24 2.81
N ALA A 74 -2.91 -11.29 3.62
CA ALA A 74 -3.99 -12.08 4.21
C ALA A 74 -5.02 -12.58 3.16
N HIS A 75 -6.31 -12.35 3.39
CA HIS A 75 -7.41 -12.87 2.57
C HIS A 75 -7.91 -11.86 1.50
N VAL A 76 -7.19 -10.76 1.28
CA VAL A 76 -7.57 -9.67 0.36
C VAL A 76 -7.65 -10.10 -1.09
N ARG A 77 -6.88 -11.14 -1.47
CA ARG A 77 -6.77 -11.62 -2.86
C ARG A 77 -8.12 -11.78 -3.54
N LYS A 78 -9.07 -12.48 -2.90
CA LYS A 78 -10.38 -12.78 -3.50
C LYS A 78 -11.10 -11.50 -3.94
N ALA A 79 -11.09 -10.49 -3.08
CA ALA A 79 -11.76 -9.23 -3.36
C ALA A 79 -11.07 -8.42 -4.48
N LEU A 80 -9.74 -8.49 -4.61
CA LEU A 80 -9.02 -7.88 -5.73
C LEU A 80 -9.34 -8.59 -7.05
N VAL A 81 -9.39 -9.92 -7.05
CA VAL A 81 -9.74 -10.73 -8.23
C VAL A 81 -11.17 -10.45 -8.70
N GLU A 82 -12.13 -10.33 -7.78
CA GLU A 82 -13.51 -9.93 -8.10
C GLU A 82 -13.60 -8.55 -8.79
N ARG A 83 -12.61 -7.69 -8.54
CA ARG A 83 -12.46 -6.38 -9.19
C ARG A 83 -11.65 -6.47 -10.48
N GLY A 84 -11.26 -7.66 -10.93
CA GLY A 84 -10.46 -7.87 -12.14
C GLY A 84 -9.00 -7.42 -11.99
N LEU A 85 -8.45 -7.48 -10.77
CA LEU A 85 -7.03 -7.27 -10.52
C LEU A 85 -6.45 -8.55 -9.90
N GLU A 86 -5.62 -9.27 -10.66
CA GLU A 86 -4.86 -10.39 -10.11
C GLU A 86 -3.63 -9.84 -9.38
N PRO A 87 -3.44 -10.12 -8.08
CA PRO A 87 -2.23 -9.71 -7.37
C PRO A 87 -0.98 -10.38 -7.95
N ALA A 88 0.11 -9.64 -8.04
CA ALA A 88 1.41 -10.17 -8.47
C ALA A 88 1.97 -11.19 -7.48
N ALA A 89 1.64 -11.05 -6.18
CA ALA A 89 1.96 -12.04 -5.17
C ALA A 89 0.99 -11.98 -3.98
N ILE A 90 1.00 -13.06 -3.19
CA ILE A 90 0.24 -13.20 -1.95
C ILE A 90 1.25 -13.55 -0.85
N MET A 91 1.40 -12.68 0.14
CA MET A 91 2.29 -12.91 1.29
C MET A 91 1.87 -12.05 2.48
N SER A 92 2.36 -12.37 3.67
CA SER A 92 2.05 -11.55 4.86
C SER A 92 2.71 -10.17 4.78
N ALA A 93 2.20 -9.21 5.56
CA ALA A 93 2.80 -7.88 5.64
C ALA A 93 4.25 -7.93 6.17
N LEU A 94 4.53 -8.88 7.07
CA LEU A 94 5.88 -9.13 7.59
C LEU A 94 6.81 -9.66 6.50
N ASP A 95 6.34 -10.63 5.71
CA ASP A 95 7.10 -11.26 4.63
C ASP A 95 7.51 -10.28 3.53
N ILE A 96 6.60 -9.41 3.11
CA ILE A 96 6.91 -8.37 2.11
C ILE A 96 7.80 -7.29 2.71
N GLY A 97 7.58 -6.93 3.98
CA GLY A 97 8.42 -5.96 4.70
C GLY A 97 9.88 -6.41 4.76
N GLN A 98 10.14 -7.68 5.10
CA GLN A 98 11.48 -8.26 5.13
C GLN A 98 12.15 -8.26 3.74
N ARG A 99 11.39 -8.56 2.69
CA ARG A 99 11.91 -8.55 1.31
C ARG A 99 12.27 -7.15 0.82
N LEU A 100 11.47 -6.15 1.16
CA LEU A 100 11.71 -4.76 0.74
C LEU A 100 12.97 -4.14 1.36
N VAL A 101 13.41 -4.64 2.52
CA VAL A 101 14.65 -4.21 3.17
C VAL A 101 15.86 -5.04 2.78
N ASP A 102 15.66 -6.20 2.14
CA ASP A 102 16.74 -7.07 1.69
C ASP A 102 17.39 -6.51 0.40
N PRO A 103 18.67 -6.07 0.45
CA PRO A 103 19.37 -5.56 -0.72
C PRO A 103 19.62 -6.63 -1.79
N GLY A 104 19.60 -7.92 -1.41
CA GLY A 104 19.76 -9.05 -2.32
C GLY A 104 18.48 -9.50 -3.00
N TRP A 105 17.32 -8.92 -2.65
CA TRP A 105 16.05 -9.32 -3.24
C TRP A 105 15.86 -8.74 -4.65
N GLU A 106 15.61 -9.62 -5.62
CA GLU A 106 15.42 -9.25 -7.04
C GLU A 106 13.97 -8.85 -7.39
N GLY A 107 13.14 -8.54 -6.40
CA GLY A 107 11.74 -8.17 -6.61
C GLY A 107 10.82 -9.37 -6.87
N LEU A 108 9.58 -9.09 -7.29
CA LEU A 108 8.57 -10.13 -7.54
C LEU A 108 8.75 -10.79 -8.92
N ASP A 109 9.39 -10.07 -9.83
CA ASP A 109 9.57 -10.41 -11.24
C ASP A 109 11.04 -10.70 -11.60
N GLY A 110 11.96 -10.65 -10.63
CA GLY A 110 13.40 -10.83 -10.85
C GLY A 110 14.12 -9.61 -11.44
N ASN A 111 13.44 -8.47 -11.61
CA ASN A 111 14.01 -7.28 -12.26
C ASN A 111 14.53 -6.23 -11.25
N GLY A 112 14.74 -6.63 -9.99
CA GLY A 112 15.33 -5.81 -8.95
C GLY A 112 14.32 -5.10 -8.06
N GLN A 113 14.87 -4.38 -7.08
CA GLN A 113 14.14 -3.72 -6.00
C GLN A 113 13.23 -2.58 -6.48
N TYR A 114 12.26 -2.23 -5.65
CA TYR A 114 11.28 -1.17 -5.91
C TYR A 114 11.76 0.20 -5.42
N ASP A 115 11.44 1.25 -6.16
CA ASP A 115 11.83 2.63 -5.84
C ASP A 115 10.70 3.46 -5.20
N LEU A 116 9.49 2.91 -5.15
CA LEU A 116 8.34 3.47 -4.45
C LEU A 116 7.46 2.36 -3.89
N VAL A 117 7.16 2.42 -2.60
CA VAL A 117 6.25 1.48 -1.92
C VAL A 117 5.01 2.23 -1.48
N LEU A 118 3.84 1.79 -1.94
CA LEU A 118 2.55 2.25 -1.45
C LEU A 118 1.98 1.20 -0.50
N VAL A 119 1.63 1.61 0.71
CA VAL A 119 1.06 0.73 1.72
C VAL A 119 -0.33 1.23 2.06
N ALA A 120 -1.33 0.37 1.92
CA ALA A 120 -2.73 0.73 2.12
C ALA A 120 -3.51 -0.40 2.78
N GLY A 121 -4.40 -0.08 3.72
CA GLY A 121 -5.31 -1.03 4.36
C GLY A 121 -4.65 -2.00 5.35
N LEU A 122 -3.44 -1.70 5.82
CA LEU A 122 -2.82 -2.42 6.93
C LEU A 122 -3.15 -1.73 8.26
N PRO A 123 -3.29 -2.49 9.35
CA PRO A 123 -3.48 -1.92 10.67
C PRO A 123 -2.26 -1.08 11.04
N TYR A 124 -2.53 0.04 11.73
CA TYR A 124 -1.47 0.97 12.13
C TYR A 124 -0.49 0.32 13.12
N TYR A 125 -0.99 -0.52 14.03
CA TYR A 125 -0.19 -1.41 14.85
C TYR A 125 -0.42 -2.86 14.42
N MET A 126 0.66 -3.60 14.21
CA MET A 126 0.57 -5.05 14.11
C MET A 126 0.60 -5.62 15.52
N GLU A 127 -0.52 -6.20 15.96
CA GLU A 127 -0.62 -6.96 17.21
C GLU A 127 -0.09 -8.39 17.06
#